data_AF-A0AAW0UAN9-F1
#
_entry.id   AF-A0AAW0UAN9-F1
#
_cell.length_a   1.000
_cell.length_b   1.000
_cell.length_c   1.000
_cell.angle_alpha   90.00
_cell.angle_beta   90.00
_cell.angle_gamma   90.00
#
_symmetry.space_group_name_H-M   'P 1'
#
loop_
_entity.id
_entity.type
_entity.pdbx_description
1 polymer ?
#
loop_
_entity_poly.entity_id
_entity_poly.type
_entity_poly.pdbx_seq_one_letter_code
_entity_poly.pdbx_strand_id
1 'polypeptide(L)'
;MRSSLLLGLTVVVLLGITVPPCKAGFAITQLMPKIVNAILFTIGQFGTSFSFLGHSCQVETEKQPDGFFTTQMTCTPWITEIGEGRNLDDLEALRTSIQTFIVNAYDDKLFTIEEIEEWLAS
;
A
#
# COMPACT_ATOMS: atom_id res chain seq x y z
N MET A 1 -61.09 -25.51 5.78
CA MET A 1 -60.02 -26.18 5.01
C MET A 1 -59.44 -25.19 4.00
N ARG A 2 -58.10 -25.26 3.78
CA ARG A 2 -57.17 -24.32 3.11
C ARG A 2 -56.60 -23.27 4.07
N SER A 3 -55.48 -23.53 4.75
CA SER A 3 -54.08 -23.69 4.29
C SER A 3 -53.32 -22.36 4.24
N SER A 4 -52.49 -22.21 5.27
CA SER A 4 -51.18 -21.56 5.37
C SER A 4 -50.53 -21.06 4.07
N LEU A 5 -49.91 -19.88 4.14
CA LEU A 5 -48.45 -19.77 4.03
C LEU A 5 -47.98 -18.35 4.40
N LEU A 6 -47.13 -18.33 5.44
CA LEU A 6 -46.21 -17.26 5.79
C LEU A 6 -45.33 -16.88 4.59
N LEU A 7 -44.96 -15.61 4.51
CA LEU A 7 -43.67 -15.07 4.04
C LEU A 7 -43.77 -13.55 4.27
N GLY A 8 -43.32 -13.03 5.41
CA GLY A 8 -41.91 -13.09 5.78
C GLY A 8 -41.14 -12.09 4.92
N LEU A 9 -41.52 -10.82 4.96
CA LEU A 9 -40.79 -9.74 4.28
C LEU A 9 -39.57 -9.40 5.15
N THR A 10 -38.58 -10.28 5.15
CA THR A 10 -37.24 -9.98 5.61
C THR A 10 -36.64 -8.94 4.67
N VAL A 11 -36.81 -7.66 5.03
CA VAL A 11 -36.00 -6.59 4.50
C VAL A 11 -34.59 -6.84 5.03
N VAL A 12 -33.81 -7.60 4.26
CA VAL A 12 -32.36 -7.68 4.43
C VAL A 12 -31.84 -6.30 4.05
N VAL A 13 -31.75 -5.43 5.04
CA VAL A 13 -30.93 -4.22 4.96
C VAL A 13 -29.51 -4.73 4.83
N LEU A 14 -29.06 -4.90 3.59
CA LEU A 14 -27.64 -4.96 3.27
C LEU A 14 -27.06 -3.64 3.76
N LEU A 15 -26.53 -3.65 4.98
CA LEU A 15 -25.53 -2.70 5.45
C LEU A 15 -24.29 -2.92 4.57
N GLY A 16 -24.37 -2.46 3.33
CA GLY A 16 -23.21 -2.03 2.58
C GLY A 16 -22.66 -0.87 3.39
N ILE A 17 -21.75 -1.17 4.32
CA ILE A 17 -20.93 -0.17 4.98
C ILE A 17 -20.05 0.39 3.86
N THR A 18 -20.59 1.32 3.09
CA THR A 18 -19.83 2.19 2.22
C THR A 18 -18.99 3.01 3.17
N VAL A 19 -17.79 2.51 3.49
CA VAL A 19 -16.78 3.29 4.17
C VAL A 19 -16.62 4.55 3.32
N PRO A 20 -16.92 5.75 3.85
CA PRO A 20 -16.81 6.97 3.08
C PRO A 20 -15.37 7.05 2.55
N PRO A 21 -15.14 7.47 1.30
CA PRO A 21 -13.79 7.54 0.72
C PRO A 21 -12.82 8.35 1.61
N CYS A 22 -13.33 9.30 2.40
CA CYS A 22 -12.56 10.06 3.38
C CYS A 22 -12.00 9.23 4.56
N LYS A 23 -12.64 8.12 4.97
CA LYS A 23 -12.13 7.25 6.05
C LYS A 23 -11.08 6.26 5.55
N ALA A 24 -11.21 5.80 4.31
CA ALA A 24 -10.27 4.88 3.69
C ALA A 24 -8.90 5.56 3.44
N GLY A 25 -8.90 6.78 2.90
CA GLY A 25 -7.69 7.59 2.76
C GLY A 25 -7.04 7.98 4.11
N PHE A 26 -7.84 8.10 5.18
CA PHE A 26 -7.31 8.38 6.51
C PHE A 26 -6.56 7.18 7.10
N ALA A 27 -7.06 5.96 6.89
CA ALA A 27 -6.42 4.74 7.38
C ALA A 27 -5.03 4.51 6.76
N ILE A 28 -4.91 4.64 5.43
CA ILE A 28 -3.61 4.50 4.77
C ILE A 28 -2.61 5.59 5.22
N THR A 29 -3.09 6.82 5.45
CA THR A 29 -2.27 7.91 5.98
C THR A 29 -1.71 7.60 7.37
N GLN A 30 -2.48 6.92 8.24
CA GLN A 30 -2.01 6.52 9.57
C GLN A 30 -1.00 5.36 9.53
N LEU A 31 -1.15 4.44 8.58
CA LEU A 31 -0.24 3.30 8.42
C LEU A 31 1.04 3.67 7.67
N MET A 32 1.01 4.70 6.82
CA MET A 32 2.13 5.10 5.97
C MET A 32 3.48 5.18 6.72
N PRO A 33 3.60 5.81 7.90
CA PRO A 33 4.88 5.85 8.61
C PRO A 33 5.38 4.47 9.04
N LYS A 34 4.47 3.57 9.42
CA LYS A 34 4.81 2.19 9.80
C LYS A 34 5.29 1.39 8.59
N ILE A 35 4.56 1.49 7.48
CA ILE A 35 4.90 0.81 6.21
C ILE A 35 6.28 1.26 5.74
N VAL A 36 6.52 2.56 5.66
CA VAL A 36 7.80 3.12 5.24
C VAL A 36 8.94 2.63 6.12
N ASN A 37 8.77 2.68 7.45
CA ASN A 37 9.82 2.23 8.36
C ASN A 37 10.08 0.72 8.28
N ALA A 38 9.04 -0.10 8.09
CA ALA A 38 9.19 -1.54 7.90
C ALA A 38 9.97 -1.85 6.61
N ILE A 39 9.62 -1.22 5.50
CA ILE A 39 10.33 -1.40 4.22
C ILE A 39 11.78 -0.91 4.33
N LEU A 40 12.03 0.26 4.93
CA LEU A 40 13.39 0.75 5.15
C LEU A 40 14.24 -0.23 5.97
N PHE A 41 13.64 -0.83 7.00
CA PHE A 41 14.30 -1.85 7.81
C PHE A 41 14.64 -3.09 6.98
N THR A 42 13.69 -3.60 6.19
CA THR A 42 13.90 -4.73 5.28
C THR A 42 15.02 -4.45 4.29
N ILE A 43 15.03 -3.28 3.66
CA ILE A 43 16.09 -2.88 2.71
C ILE A 43 17.46 -2.83 3.41
N GLY A 44 17.52 -2.27 4.62
CA GLY A 44 18.75 -2.20 5.41
C GLY A 44 19.31 -3.57 5.83
N GLN A 45 18.45 -4.59 5.94
CA GLN A 45 18.86 -5.94 6.34
C GLN A 45 19.16 -6.87 5.15
N PHE A 46 18.38 -6.79 4.08
CA PHE A 46 18.38 -7.79 3.00
C PHE A 46 18.84 -7.22 1.65
N GLY A 47 19.11 -5.91 1.58
CA GLY A 47 19.55 -5.22 0.38
C GLY A 47 18.39 -4.62 -0.42
N THR A 48 18.67 -4.25 -1.66
CA THR A 48 17.75 -3.49 -2.53
C THR A 48 16.60 -4.30 -3.09
N SER A 49 16.55 -5.61 -2.84
CA SER A 49 15.47 -6.50 -3.28
C SER A 49 14.80 -7.15 -2.07
N PHE A 50 13.47 -7.11 -2.03
CA PHE A 50 12.69 -7.60 -0.90
C PHE A 50 11.31 -8.09 -1.32
N SER A 51 10.59 -8.77 -0.42
CA SER A 51 9.20 -9.19 -0.65
C SER A 51 8.23 -8.27 0.09
N PHE A 52 7.24 -7.74 -0.61
CA PHE A 52 6.18 -6.93 -0.05
C PHE A 52 4.82 -7.54 -0.42
N LEU A 53 4.01 -7.88 0.58
CA LEU A 53 2.75 -8.61 0.38
C LEU A 53 2.89 -9.88 -0.50
N GLY A 54 4.05 -10.55 -0.42
CA GLY A 54 4.35 -11.74 -1.23
C GLY A 54 4.85 -11.46 -2.65
N HIS A 55 4.97 -10.19 -3.04
CA HIS A 55 5.47 -9.76 -4.35
C HIS A 55 6.94 -9.34 -4.27
N SER A 56 7.73 -9.75 -5.27
CA SER A 56 9.13 -9.33 -5.39
C SER A 56 9.21 -7.86 -5.77
N CYS A 57 9.94 -7.10 -4.96
CA CYS A 57 10.15 -5.68 -5.11
C CYS A 57 11.63 -5.35 -5.18
N GLN A 58 11.96 -4.29 -5.91
CA GLN A 58 13.31 -3.78 -6.04
C GLN A 58 13.33 -2.25 -5.87
N VAL A 59 14.39 -1.76 -5.24
CA VAL A 59 14.70 -0.36 -5.09
C VAL A 59 16.01 -0.04 -5.78
N GLU A 60 16.03 1.01 -6.58
CA GLU A 60 17.24 1.52 -7.23
C GLU A 60 17.39 2.99 -6.87
N THR A 61 18.58 3.35 -6.35
CA THR A 61 18.92 4.75 -6.03
C THR A 61 20.10 5.18 -6.88
N GLU A 62 19.94 6.28 -7.60
CA GLU A 62 20.98 6.89 -8.42
C GLU A 62 21.24 8.33 -7.96
N LYS A 63 22.52 8.67 -7.78
CA LYS A 63 22.94 10.05 -7.57
C LYS A 63 23.05 10.78 -8.91
N GLN A 64 22.26 11.82 -9.07
CA GLN A 64 22.17 12.64 -10.27
C GLN A 64 23.31 13.67 -10.32
N PRO A 65 23.69 14.15 -11.53
CA PRO A 65 24.77 15.13 -11.72
C PRO A 65 24.57 16.46 -11.00
N ASP A 66 23.32 16.84 -10.73
CA ASP A 66 22.94 18.06 -10.00
C ASP A 66 23.01 17.91 -8.47
N GLY A 67 23.45 16.74 -7.99
CA GLY A 67 23.64 16.45 -6.57
C GLY A 67 22.42 15.85 -5.87
N PHE A 68 21.28 15.73 -6.55
CA PHE A 68 20.10 15.05 -6.01
C PHE A 68 20.25 13.52 -6.11
N PHE A 69 19.59 12.81 -5.23
CA PHE A 69 19.31 11.38 -5.35
C PHE A 69 17.94 11.20 -5.98
N THR A 70 17.85 10.26 -6.92
CA THR A 70 16.58 9.76 -7.45
C THR A 70 16.48 8.29 -7.07
N THR A 71 15.37 7.92 -6.44
CA THR A 71 15.09 6.55 -6.02
C THR A 71 13.82 6.06 -6.67
N GLN A 72 13.87 4.85 -7.20
CA GLN A 72 12.73 4.17 -7.83
C GLN A 72 12.45 2.86 -7.09
N MET A 73 11.20 2.64 -6.73
CA MET A 73 10.69 1.39 -6.19
C MET A 73 9.76 0.73 -7.21
N THR A 74 10.01 -0.53 -7.51
CA THR A 74 9.24 -1.32 -8.48
C THR A 74 8.90 -2.69 -7.90
N CYS A 75 7.73 -3.23 -8.28
CA CYS A 75 7.31 -4.58 -7.91
C CYS A 75 6.64 -5.28 -9.11
N THR A 76 7.33 -5.36 -10.24
CA THR A 76 6.78 -5.96 -11.47
C THR A 76 6.67 -7.48 -11.33
N PRO A 77 5.58 -8.14 -11.78
CA PRO A 77 4.46 -7.61 -12.58
C PRO A 77 3.22 -7.19 -11.76
N TRP A 78 3.35 -7.04 -10.44
CA TRP A 78 2.19 -6.78 -9.56
C TRP A 78 1.60 -5.40 -9.78
N ILE A 79 2.45 -4.38 -9.91
CA ILE A 79 2.07 -3.01 -10.24
C ILE A 79 2.94 -2.50 -11.39
N THR A 80 2.35 -1.71 -12.27
CA THR A 80 3.03 -1.09 -13.42
C THR A 80 3.63 0.26 -13.08
N GLU A 81 3.02 0.97 -12.16
CA GLU A 81 3.41 2.27 -11.63
C GLU A 81 4.66 2.14 -10.77
N ILE A 82 5.61 3.04 -11.00
CA ILE A 82 6.85 3.12 -10.23
C ILE A 82 6.65 4.13 -9.10
N GLY A 83 7.11 3.80 -7.90
CA GLY A 83 7.26 4.78 -6.85
C GLY A 83 8.55 5.55 -7.04
N GLU A 84 8.46 6.84 -7.36
CA GLU A 84 9.64 7.70 -7.53
C GLU A 84 9.77 8.69 -6.38
N GLY A 85 11.01 8.92 -5.95
CA GLY A 85 11.37 9.95 -5.00
C GLY A 85 12.66 10.66 -5.41
N ARG A 86 12.70 11.98 -5.23
CA ARG A 86 13.89 12.80 -5.51
C ARG A 86 14.17 13.75 -4.35
N ASN A 87 15.39 13.70 -3.81
CA ASN A 87 15.79 14.55 -2.69
C ASN A 87 17.31 14.77 -2.67
N LEU A 88 17.81 15.77 -1.94
CA LEU A 88 19.24 15.97 -1.69
C LEU A 88 19.82 14.93 -0.72
N ASP A 89 18.95 14.32 0.10
CA ASP A 89 19.28 13.24 1.03
C ASP A 89 18.80 11.89 0.46
N ASP A 90 19.65 10.86 0.53
CA ASP A 90 19.35 9.56 -0.08
C ASP A 90 18.20 8.84 0.63
N LEU A 91 18.14 8.93 1.96
CA LEU A 91 17.12 8.33 2.79
C LEU A 91 15.77 9.00 2.58
N GLU A 92 15.73 10.32 2.43
CA GLU A 92 14.51 11.05 2.09
C GLU A 92 14.02 10.77 0.66
N ALA A 93 14.93 10.59 -0.30
CA ALA A 93 14.57 10.15 -1.66
C ALA A 93 13.92 8.75 -1.61
N LEU A 94 14.50 7.83 -0.83
CA LEU A 94 13.96 6.49 -0.60
C LEU A 94 12.62 6.49 0.14
N ARG A 95 12.48 7.29 1.20
CA ARG A 95 11.19 7.45 1.90
C ARG A 95 10.10 7.90 0.93
N THR A 96 10.42 8.89 0.10
CA THR A 96 9.48 9.44 -0.89
C THR A 96 9.11 8.39 -1.93
N SER A 97 10.08 7.63 -2.46
CA SER A 97 9.80 6.57 -3.44
C SER A 97 8.88 5.49 -2.89
N ILE A 98 9.09 5.08 -1.62
CA ILE A 98 8.22 4.11 -0.94
C ILE A 98 6.82 4.70 -0.75
N GLN A 99 6.71 5.94 -0.28
CA GLN A 99 5.40 6.60 -0.09
C GLN A 99 4.61 6.68 -1.39
N THR A 100 5.25 7.17 -2.46
CA THR A 100 4.66 7.24 -3.80
C THR A 100 4.21 5.86 -4.27
N PHE A 101 5.05 4.83 -4.10
CA PHE A 101 4.71 3.45 -4.45
C PHE A 101 3.44 2.96 -3.75
N ILE A 102 3.39 3.13 -2.42
CA ILE A 102 2.27 2.64 -1.59
C ILE A 102 0.98 3.38 -1.93
N VAL A 103 1.05 4.68 -2.22
CA VAL A 103 -0.10 5.46 -2.68
C VAL A 103 -0.62 4.93 -4.02
N ASN A 104 0.25 4.74 -5.00
CA ASN A 104 -0.14 4.20 -6.32
C ASN A 104 -0.80 2.82 -6.18
N ALA A 105 -0.16 1.90 -5.45
CA ALA A 105 -0.70 0.56 -5.22
C ALA A 105 -2.05 0.56 -4.47
N TYR A 106 -2.23 1.49 -3.53
CA TYR A 106 -3.50 1.66 -2.83
C TYR A 106 -4.60 2.26 -3.72
N ASP A 107 -4.24 3.22 -4.56
CA ASP A 107 -5.17 3.86 -5.50
C ASP A 107 -5.66 2.84 -6.55
N ASP A 108 -4.78 1.96 -7.01
CA ASP A 108 -5.08 0.84 -7.91
C ASP A 108 -5.79 -0.35 -7.24
N LYS A 109 -6.05 -0.27 -5.93
CA LYS A 109 -6.72 -1.32 -5.13
C LYS A 109 -6.00 -2.66 -5.17
N LEU A 110 -4.67 -2.63 -5.23
CA LEU A 110 -3.83 -3.85 -5.24
C LEU A 110 -3.70 -4.50 -3.87
N PHE A 111 -4.08 -3.80 -2.81
CA PHE A 111 -4.19 -4.33 -1.45
C PHE A 111 -5.28 -3.60 -0.65
N THR A 112 -5.65 -4.20 0.46
CA THR A 112 -6.57 -3.70 1.48
C THR A 112 -5.81 -3.25 2.74
N ILE A 113 -6.49 -2.50 3.61
CA ILE A 113 -5.87 -2.07 4.88
C ILE A 113 -5.57 -3.28 5.76
N GLU A 114 -6.46 -4.26 5.76
CA GLU A 114 -6.31 -5.51 6.50
C GLU A 114 -5.05 -6.29 6.08
N GLU A 115 -4.80 -6.43 4.78
CA GLU A 115 -3.59 -7.11 4.27
C GLU A 115 -2.29 -6.41 4.71
N ILE A 116 -2.29 -5.07 4.75
CA ILE A 116 -1.15 -4.29 5.24
C ILE A 116 -0.96 -4.47 6.75
N GLU A 117 -2.04 -4.48 7.52
CA GLU A 117 -1.97 -4.70 8.97
C GLU A 117 -1.46 -6.10 9.31
N GLU A 118 -1.89 -7.13 8.57
CA GLU A 118 -1.36 -8.48 8.69
C GLU A 118 0.12 -8.56 8.32
N TRP A 119 0.54 -7.92 7.23
CA TRP A 119 1.95 -7.85 6.82
C TRP A 119 2.83 -7.10 7.82
N LEU A 120 2.32 -6.03 8.43
CA LEU A 120 3.05 -5.29 9.48
C LEU A 120 3.18 -6.10 10.78
N ALA A 121 2.36 -7.11 10.99
CA ALA A 121 2.36 -7.94 12.20
C ALA A 121 3.21 -9.21 12.08
N SER A 122 3.66 -9.57 10.87
CA SER A 122 4.54 -10.71 10.60
C SER A 122 6.01 -10.41 10.86
#